data_AF-M4SYS5-F1
#
_entry.id   AF-M4SYS5-F1
#
_cell.length_a   1.000
_cell.length_b   1.000
_cell.length_c   1.000
_cell.angle_alpha   90.00
_cell.angle_beta   90.00
_cell.angle_gamma   90.00
#
_symmetry.space_group_name_H-M   'P 1'
#
loop_
_entity.id
_entity.type
_entity.pdbx_description
1 polymer ?
#
loop_
_entity_poly.entity_id
_entity_poly.type
_entity_poly.pdbx_seq_one_letter_code
_entity_poly.pdbx_strand_id
1 'polypeptide(L)'
;AAAAALCGIIELGAGRAKITTSTGLRAAAYDEIQDLNMSPADASWRAIFRDPNNKDNFRGFPAEQFGATTDWKDKWEEWKNSAARIKDEGVLKQKLKTAGLEGASASALRHAQEIIAEIAEAAAHLRRTTAEATKGKIIDQQAVQQKIDEALYGEKVDNEASFGRTKIFDNPAGSRQGNCQGAIADNKAKTALATLTCLCATDSDGAAGTENKACNGQTAVTQAWDGTNAPNQNTVNEMIKLCNTKDSHELTAASMQSRLEALARQLRIIGGAAYYGKFVAGNCDGQ
;
A
#
# COMPACT_ATOMS: atom_id res chain seq x y z
N ALA A 1 22.00 19.48 4.43
CA ALA A 1 22.21 18.12 3.87
C ALA A 1 21.46 17.07 4.69
N ALA A 2 21.73 16.89 5.98
CA ALA A 2 21.05 15.92 6.85
C ALA A 2 19.51 16.07 6.89
N ALA A 3 19.00 17.29 7.10
CA ALA A 3 17.57 17.57 7.08
C ALA A 3 16.93 17.32 5.69
N ALA A 4 17.62 17.72 4.61
CA ALA A 4 17.15 17.46 3.25
C ALA A 4 17.04 15.96 2.93
N ALA A 5 17.97 15.14 3.42
CA ALA A 5 17.88 13.69 3.26
C ALA A 5 16.70 13.09 4.06
N LEU A 6 16.42 13.60 5.27
CA LEU A 6 15.21 13.24 6.03
C LEU A 6 13.93 13.66 5.30
N CYS A 7 13.90 14.87 4.73
CA CYS A 7 12.78 15.31 3.90
C CYS A 7 12.55 14.36 2.73
N GLY A 8 13.62 13.84 2.12
CA GLY A 8 13.53 12.80 1.10
C GLY A 8 12.74 11.56 1.52
N ILE A 9 12.62 11.21 2.81
CA ILE A 9 11.70 10.12 3.21
C ILE A 9 10.36 10.65 3.73
N ILE A 10 10.33 11.80 4.41
CA ILE A 10 9.11 12.41 4.97
C ILE A 10 8.10 12.79 3.87
N GLU A 11 8.60 13.15 2.69
CA GLU A 11 7.79 13.41 1.49
C GLU A 11 6.94 12.20 1.06
N LEU A 12 7.30 10.97 1.45
CA LEU A 12 6.54 9.76 1.12
C LEU A 12 5.31 9.53 2.00
N GLY A 13 5.26 10.16 3.18
CA GLY A 13 4.23 9.90 4.17
C GLY A 13 2.84 10.45 3.82
N ALA A 14 1.88 10.22 4.71
CA ALA A 14 0.51 10.72 4.62
C ALA A 14 -0.15 10.40 3.27
N GLY A 15 0.09 9.19 2.75
CA GLY A 15 -0.48 8.70 1.50
C GLY A 15 0.16 9.23 0.22
N ARG A 16 1.28 9.95 0.29
CA ARG A 16 1.97 10.48 -0.90
C ARG A 16 2.77 9.43 -1.68
N ALA A 17 3.25 8.38 -1.03
CA ALA A 17 3.85 7.24 -1.71
C ALA A 17 2.78 6.45 -2.48
N LYS A 18 2.96 6.30 -3.79
CA LYS A 18 2.08 5.51 -4.67
C LYS A 18 2.87 4.36 -5.26
N ILE A 19 2.42 3.13 -5.05
CA ILE A 19 2.98 1.95 -5.72
C ILE A 19 2.14 1.60 -6.95
N THR A 20 2.80 1.12 -8.00
CA THR A 20 2.08 0.50 -9.12
C THR A 20 1.52 -0.83 -8.63
N THR A 21 0.19 -0.91 -8.52
CA THR A 21 -0.46 -2.16 -8.16
C THR A 21 -0.31 -3.14 -9.32
N SER A 22 0.24 -4.32 -9.03
CA SER A 22 0.21 -5.44 -9.97
C SER A 22 -1.23 -5.91 -10.06
N THR A 23 -2.00 -5.34 -10.97
CA THR A 23 -3.22 -5.99 -11.43
C THR A 23 -2.76 -7.24 -12.18
N GLY A 24 -2.91 -8.43 -11.60
CA GLY A 24 -2.86 -9.68 -12.38
C GLY A 24 -3.90 -9.63 -13.52
N LEU A 25 -4.32 -10.79 -14.06
CA LEU A 25 -5.44 -10.78 -14.99
C LEU A 25 -6.64 -10.06 -14.34
N ARG A 26 -6.98 -8.88 -14.85
CA ARG A 26 -7.99 -7.99 -14.24
C ARG A 26 -9.25 -8.81 -14.02
N ALA A 27 -9.84 -8.73 -12.83
CA ALA A 27 -11.03 -9.53 -12.49
C ALA A 27 -12.12 -9.44 -13.56
N ALA A 28 -12.35 -8.24 -14.11
CA ALA A 28 -13.30 -8.02 -15.21
C ALA A 28 -12.92 -8.74 -16.51
N ALA A 29 -11.64 -8.76 -16.90
CA ALA A 29 -11.20 -9.44 -18.11
C ALA A 29 -11.31 -10.97 -17.96
N TYR A 30 -10.99 -11.48 -16.77
CA TYR A 30 -11.21 -12.88 -16.45
C TYR A 30 -12.69 -13.27 -16.49
N ASP A 31 -13.52 -12.49 -15.80
CA ASP A 31 -14.96 -12.72 -15.75
C ASP A 31 -15.58 -12.68 -17.16
N GLU A 32 -15.09 -11.78 -18.04
CA GLU A 32 -15.53 -11.72 -19.43
C GLU A 32 -15.18 -12.99 -20.21
N ILE A 33 -13.96 -13.53 -20.04
CA ILE A 33 -13.55 -14.81 -20.67
C ILE A 33 -14.44 -15.96 -20.17
N GLN A 34 -14.71 -16.03 -18.86
CA GLN A 34 -15.56 -17.08 -18.31
C GLN A 34 -17.01 -16.94 -18.78
N ASP A 35 -17.53 -15.72 -18.86
CA ASP A 35 -18.87 -15.46 -19.37
C ASP A 35 -18.99 -15.76 -20.85
N LEU A 36 -17.95 -15.49 -21.63
CA LEU A 36 -17.88 -15.88 -23.04
C LEU A 36 -17.86 -17.41 -23.19
N ASN A 37 -17.20 -18.15 -22.28
CA ASN A 37 -17.24 -19.62 -22.25
C ASN A 37 -18.64 -20.16 -21.89
N MET A 38 -19.33 -19.52 -20.93
CA MET A 38 -20.65 -19.94 -20.45
C MET A 38 -21.79 -19.57 -21.41
N SER A 39 -21.61 -18.55 -22.25
CA SER A 39 -22.64 -18.04 -23.18
C SER A 39 -23.05 -19.04 -24.28
N PRO A 40 -22.14 -19.69 -25.03
CA PRO A 40 -22.49 -20.66 -26.06
C PRO A 40 -22.87 -22.03 -25.50
N ALA A 41 -22.71 -22.27 -24.20
CA ALA A 41 -23.11 -23.53 -23.58
C ALA A 41 -24.61 -23.83 -23.77
N ASP A 42 -25.03 -25.07 -23.55
CA ASP A 42 -26.44 -25.41 -23.63
C ASP A 42 -27.24 -24.80 -22.46
N ALA A 43 -28.53 -24.52 -22.71
CA ALA A 43 -29.42 -24.01 -21.67
C ALA A 43 -29.57 -25.01 -20.51
N SER A 44 -29.54 -26.32 -20.81
CA SER A 44 -29.53 -27.39 -19.81
C SER A 44 -28.27 -27.35 -18.94
N TRP A 45 -27.10 -27.08 -19.54
CA TRP A 45 -25.85 -26.88 -18.80
C TRP A 45 -25.96 -25.70 -17.84
N ARG A 46 -26.37 -24.51 -18.32
CA ARG A 46 -26.55 -23.34 -17.44
C ARG A 46 -27.57 -23.58 -16.32
N ALA A 47 -28.60 -24.39 -16.58
CA ALA A 47 -29.63 -24.71 -15.60
C ALA A 47 -29.09 -25.53 -14.41
N ILE A 48 -27.98 -26.27 -14.56
CA ILE A 48 -27.41 -27.06 -13.46
C ILE A 48 -26.88 -26.19 -12.31
N PHE A 49 -26.68 -24.89 -12.52
CA PHE A 49 -26.21 -23.96 -11.48
C PHE A 49 -27.36 -23.33 -10.70
N ARG A 50 -28.62 -23.51 -11.13
CA ARG A 50 -29.81 -22.98 -10.46
C ARG A 50 -30.27 -23.88 -9.33
N ASP A 51 -30.85 -23.27 -8.31
CA ASP A 51 -31.59 -24.02 -7.30
C ASP A 51 -32.84 -24.67 -7.94
N PRO A 52 -33.06 -25.98 -7.75
CA PRO A 52 -34.21 -26.68 -8.35
C PRO A 52 -35.57 -26.18 -7.85
N ASN A 53 -35.62 -25.67 -6.61
CA ASN A 53 -36.83 -25.21 -5.94
C ASN A 53 -37.06 -23.70 -6.14
N ASN A 54 -36.00 -22.93 -6.39
CA ASN A 54 -36.08 -21.51 -6.72
C ASN A 54 -35.06 -21.13 -7.81
N LYS A 55 -35.50 -21.10 -9.08
CA LYS A 55 -34.62 -20.86 -10.23
C LYS A 55 -33.99 -19.46 -10.28
N ASP A 56 -34.45 -18.52 -9.47
CA ASP A 56 -33.82 -17.21 -9.32
C ASP A 56 -32.51 -17.28 -8.51
N ASN A 57 -32.39 -18.31 -7.66
CA ASN A 57 -31.22 -18.58 -6.85
C ASN A 57 -30.23 -19.52 -7.54
N PHE A 58 -28.98 -19.45 -7.10
CA PHE A 58 -27.88 -20.31 -7.54
C PHE A 58 -27.48 -21.27 -6.43
N ARG A 59 -27.23 -22.53 -6.78
CA ARG A 59 -26.92 -23.58 -5.81
C ARG A 59 -25.41 -23.82 -5.66
N GLY A 60 -25.01 -24.25 -4.47
CA GLY A 60 -23.66 -24.79 -4.22
C GLY A 60 -23.44 -26.13 -4.94
N PHE A 61 -22.20 -26.65 -4.88
CA PHE A 61 -21.82 -27.89 -5.56
C PHE A 61 -22.62 -29.09 -5.04
N PRO A 62 -23.45 -29.76 -5.87
CA PRO A 62 -24.26 -30.89 -5.45
C PRO A 62 -23.42 -32.18 -5.50
N ALA A 63 -22.70 -32.46 -4.40
CA ALA A 63 -21.78 -33.60 -4.30
C ALA A 63 -22.46 -34.96 -4.57
N GLU A 64 -23.74 -35.12 -4.23
CA GLU A 64 -24.50 -36.35 -4.51
C GLU A 64 -24.75 -36.59 -6.00
N GLN A 65 -24.76 -35.52 -6.82
CA GLN A 65 -25.01 -35.60 -8.26
C GLN A 65 -23.69 -35.66 -9.06
N PHE A 66 -22.68 -34.90 -8.64
CA PHE A 66 -21.45 -34.71 -9.41
C PHE A 66 -20.17 -35.06 -8.66
N GLY A 67 -20.25 -35.68 -7.48
CA GLY A 67 -19.08 -35.98 -6.64
C GLY A 67 -18.05 -36.93 -7.26
N ALA A 68 -18.42 -37.67 -8.31
CA ALA A 68 -17.50 -38.51 -9.08
C ALA A 68 -16.61 -37.71 -10.07
N THR A 69 -16.94 -36.44 -10.33
CA THR A 69 -16.13 -35.57 -11.19
C THR A 69 -15.00 -34.95 -10.39
N THR A 70 -13.77 -35.02 -10.90
CA THR A 70 -12.56 -34.68 -10.13
C THR A 70 -12.30 -33.17 -10.03
N ASP A 71 -12.68 -32.39 -11.04
CA ASP A 71 -12.34 -30.95 -11.14
C ASP A 71 -13.54 -30.01 -10.99
N TRP A 72 -14.79 -30.51 -11.12
CA TRP A 72 -15.96 -29.64 -11.08
C TRP A 72 -16.15 -28.97 -9.72
N LYS A 73 -15.81 -29.66 -8.62
CA LYS A 73 -15.92 -29.07 -7.28
C LYS A 73 -15.11 -27.76 -7.18
N ASP A 74 -13.92 -27.76 -7.76
CA ASP A 74 -13.01 -26.60 -7.72
C ASP A 74 -13.44 -25.48 -8.69
N LYS A 75 -14.14 -25.84 -9.77
CA LYS A 75 -14.62 -24.90 -10.79
C LYS A 75 -16.05 -24.41 -10.56
N TRP A 76 -16.80 -25.07 -9.67
CA TRP A 76 -18.25 -24.86 -9.50
C TRP A 76 -18.60 -23.41 -9.19
N GLU A 77 -17.92 -22.82 -8.20
CA GLU A 77 -18.19 -21.45 -7.78
C GLU A 77 -17.98 -20.44 -8.91
N GLU A 78 -16.96 -20.65 -9.74
CA GLU A 78 -16.67 -19.80 -10.87
C GLU A 78 -17.71 -19.92 -11.98
N TRP A 79 -18.03 -21.15 -12.38
CA TRP A 79 -19.07 -21.41 -13.38
C TRP A 79 -20.44 -20.90 -12.91
N LYS A 80 -20.76 -21.10 -11.63
CA LYS A 80 -21.97 -20.58 -11.00
C LYS A 80 -22.04 -19.06 -11.10
N ASN A 81 -20.95 -18.36 -10.77
CA ASN A 81 -20.88 -16.89 -10.87
C ASN A 81 -21.02 -16.40 -12.32
N SER A 82 -20.41 -17.11 -13.27
CA SER A 82 -20.56 -16.79 -14.69
C SER A 82 -22.00 -16.98 -15.17
N ALA A 83 -22.62 -18.12 -14.84
CA ALA A 83 -24.03 -18.38 -15.12
C ALA A 83 -24.96 -17.35 -14.45
N ALA A 84 -24.57 -16.79 -13.30
CA ALA A 84 -25.27 -15.70 -12.63
C ALA A 84 -25.17 -14.37 -13.35
N ARG A 85 -23.99 -14.01 -13.87
CA ARG A 85 -23.81 -12.77 -14.64
C ARG A 85 -24.57 -12.79 -15.96
N ILE A 86 -24.67 -13.93 -16.62
CA ILE A 86 -25.37 -14.07 -17.91
C ILE A 86 -26.81 -14.58 -17.79
N LYS A 87 -27.40 -14.52 -16.58
CA LYS A 87 -28.76 -15.03 -16.33
C LYS A 87 -29.85 -14.35 -17.12
N ASP A 88 -29.66 -13.06 -17.39
CA ASP A 88 -30.59 -12.24 -18.14
C ASP A 88 -30.45 -12.54 -19.63
N GLU A 89 -31.58 -12.77 -20.31
CA GLU A 89 -31.57 -13.12 -21.73
C GLU A 89 -31.00 -11.99 -22.60
N GLY A 90 -31.20 -10.73 -22.21
CA GLY A 90 -30.63 -9.57 -22.90
C GLY A 90 -29.10 -9.57 -22.80
N VAL A 91 -28.56 -9.84 -21.61
CA VAL A 91 -27.11 -9.96 -21.39
C VAL A 91 -26.52 -11.13 -22.19
N LEU A 92 -27.17 -12.30 -22.15
CA LEU A 92 -26.73 -13.47 -22.92
C LEU A 92 -26.72 -13.19 -24.44
N LYS A 93 -27.82 -12.63 -24.97
CA LYS A 93 -27.91 -12.25 -26.39
C LYS A 93 -26.84 -11.25 -26.77
N GLN A 94 -26.60 -10.23 -25.94
CA GLN A 94 -25.57 -9.25 -26.20
C GLN A 94 -24.16 -9.85 -26.22
N LYS A 95 -23.85 -10.80 -25.32
CA LYS A 95 -22.57 -11.52 -25.32
C LYS A 95 -22.38 -12.35 -26.58
N LEU A 96 -23.38 -13.13 -26.98
CA LEU A 96 -23.34 -13.90 -28.22
C LEU A 96 -23.17 -12.99 -29.44
N LYS A 97 -23.88 -11.86 -29.48
CA LYS A 97 -23.76 -10.86 -30.55
C LYS A 97 -22.36 -10.25 -30.61
N THR A 98 -21.81 -9.83 -29.48
CA THR A 98 -20.45 -9.27 -29.41
C THR A 98 -19.40 -10.31 -29.83
N ALA A 99 -19.65 -11.60 -29.56
CA ALA A 99 -18.79 -12.70 -30.00
C ALA A 99 -18.99 -13.11 -31.47
N GLY A 100 -19.93 -12.50 -32.21
CA GLY A 100 -20.25 -12.91 -33.58
C GLY A 100 -20.98 -14.25 -33.69
N LEU A 101 -21.61 -14.71 -32.60
CA LEU A 101 -22.33 -15.98 -32.49
C LEU A 101 -23.86 -15.81 -32.47
N GLU A 102 -24.36 -14.60 -32.70
CA GLU A 102 -25.81 -14.34 -32.80
C GLU A 102 -26.42 -15.14 -33.97
N GLY A 103 -27.44 -15.95 -33.68
CA GLY A 103 -28.10 -16.80 -34.67
C GLY A 103 -27.31 -18.03 -35.10
N ALA A 104 -26.16 -18.31 -34.49
CA ALA A 104 -25.37 -19.52 -34.77
C ALA A 104 -26.17 -20.80 -34.46
N SER A 105 -25.91 -21.86 -35.24
CA SER A 105 -26.52 -23.18 -34.98
C SER A 105 -26.00 -23.78 -33.68
N ALA A 106 -26.75 -24.72 -33.07
CA ALA A 106 -26.30 -25.42 -31.87
C ALA A 106 -24.91 -26.10 -32.07
N SER A 107 -24.67 -26.66 -33.26
CA SER A 107 -23.36 -27.24 -33.59
C SER A 107 -22.22 -26.22 -33.64
N ALA A 108 -22.50 -25.02 -34.17
CA ALA A 108 -21.52 -23.93 -34.23
C ALA A 108 -21.25 -23.34 -32.84
N LEU A 109 -22.28 -23.20 -32.01
CA LEU A 109 -22.14 -22.79 -30.60
C LEU A 109 -21.30 -23.80 -29.81
N ARG A 110 -21.55 -25.10 -29.98
CA ARG A 110 -20.77 -26.15 -29.33
C ARG A 110 -19.29 -26.10 -29.74
N HIS A 111 -19.02 -25.94 -31.03
CA HIS A 111 -17.64 -25.83 -31.50
C HIS A 111 -16.94 -24.55 -31.01
N ALA A 112 -17.65 -23.41 -30.99
CA ALA A 112 -17.13 -22.19 -30.40
C ALA A 112 -16.83 -22.37 -28.90
N GLN A 113 -17.73 -23.05 -28.17
CA GLN A 113 -17.55 -23.35 -26.75
C GLN A 113 -16.31 -24.22 -26.49
N GLU A 114 -16.02 -25.22 -27.32
CA GLU A 114 -14.80 -26.04 -27.22
C GLU A 114 -13.53 -25.17 -27.30
N ILE A 115 -13.46 -24.26 -28.28
CA ILE A 115 -12.32 -23.36 -28.48
C ILE A 115 -12.19 -22.37 -27.32
N ILE A 116 -13.31 -21.77 -26.89
CA ILE A 116 -13.32 -20.78 -25.81
C ILE A 116 -12.98 -21.43 -24.46
N ALA A 117 -13.38 -22.70 -24.25
CA ALA A 117 -13.11 -23.43 -23.02
C ALA A 117 -11.60 -23.60 -22.77
N GLU A 118 -10.79 -23.82 -23.80
CA GLU A 118 -9.33 -23.88 -23.69
C GLU A 118 -8.74 -22.55 -23.20
N ILE A 119 -9.22 -21.44 -23.76
CA ILE A 119 -8.79 -20.08 -23.37
C ILE A 119 -9.22 -19.79 -21.92
N ALA A 120 -10.45 -20.17 -21.56
CA ALA A 120 -10.99 -20.00 -20.21
C ALA A 120 -10.21 -20.81 -19.17
N GLU A 121 -9.83 -22.04 -19.48
CA GLU A 121 -9.01 -22.87 -18.60
C GLU A 121 -7.59 -22.29 -18.45
N ALA A 122 -6.97 -21.83 -19.55
CA ALA A 122 -5.67 -21.17 -19.49
C ALA A 122 -5.70 -19.89 -18.62
N ALA A 123 -6.76 -19.09 -18.76
CA ALA A 123 -6.99 -17.92 -17.92
C ALA A 123 -7.16 -18.30 -16.44
N ALA A 124 -7.90 -19.38 -16.15
CA ALA A 124 -8.12 -19.88 -14.78
C ALA A 124 -6.83 -20.38 -14.15
N HIS A 125 -6.03 -21.13 -14.91
CA HIS A 125 -4.72 -21.59 -14.49
C HIS A 125 -3.78 -20.41 -14.20
N LEU A 126 -3.71 -19.42 -15.10
CA LEU A 126 -2.88 -18.23 -14.91
C LEU A 126 -3.30 -17.44 -13.66
N ARG A 127 -4.61 -17.24 -13.45
CA ARG A 127 -5.13 -16.53 -12.28
C ARG A 127 -4.78 -17.26 -10.98
N ARG A 128 -4.97 -18.58 -10.94
CA ARG A 128 -4.66 -19.42 -9.76
C ARG A 128 -3.16 -19.45 -9.45
N THR A 129 -2.32 -19.70 -10.45
CA THR A 129 -0.87 -19.75 -10.27
C THR A 129 -0.29 -18.40 -9.89
N THR A 130 -0.79 -17.30 -10.47
CA THR A 130 -0.40 -15.94 -10.07
C THR A 130 -0.81 -15.66 -8.63
N ALA A 131 -2.05 -15.99 -8.23
CA ALA A 131 -2.51 -15.78 -6.87
C ALA A 131 -1.66 -16.55 -5.85
N GLU A 132 -1.36 -17.83 -6.10
CA GLU A 132 -0.50 -18.62 -5.22
C GLU A 132 0.96 -18.13 -5.21
N ALA A 133 1.52 -17.78 -6.37
CA ALA A 133 2.88 -17.27 -6.45
C ALA A 133 3.08 -15.97 -5.67
N THR A 134 2.02 -15.15 -5.58
CA THR A 134 2.03 -13.80 -4.97
C THR A 134 1.46 -13.75 -3.56
N LYS A 135 0.84 -14.83 -3.09
CA LYS A 135 0.19 -14.94 -1.78
C LYS A 135 1.14 -14.54 -0.65
N GLY A 136 0.77 -13.50 0.10
CA GLY A 136 1.57 -12.97 1.21
C GLY A 136 2.90 -12.32 0.82
N LYS A 137 3.21 -12.21 -0.48
CA LYS A 137 4.43 -11.57 -1.00
C LYS A 137 4.17 -10.18 -1.55
N ILE A 138 2.95 -9.91 -2.01
CA ILE A 138 2.55 -8.59 -2.47
C ILE A 138 2.00 -7.82 -1.27
N ILE A 139 2.61 -6.66 -1.02
CA ILE A 139 2.05 -5.65 -0.14
C ILE A 139 1.16 -4.72 -0.97
N ASP A 140 -0.04 -4.42 -0.49
CA ASP A 140 -0.92 -3.47 -1.17
C ASP A 140 -0.59 -2.02 -0.80
N GLN A 141 -1.24 -1.09 -1.49
CA GLN A 141 -1.04 0.35 -1.29
C GLN A 141 -1.32 0.78 0.15
N GLN A 142 -2.30 0.16 0.82
CA GLN A 142 -2.69 0.51 2.18
C GLN A 142 -1.61 0.06 3.19
N ALA A 143 -1.11 -1.16 3.03
CA ALA A 143 -0.06 -1.70 3.87
C ALA A 143 1.28 -0.99 3.63
N VAL A 144 1.59 -0.56 2.40
CA VAL A 144 2.74 0.31 2.12
C VAL A 144 2.61 1.64 2.86
N GLN A 145 1.46 2.31 2.73
CA GLN A 145 1.21 3.56 3.43
C GLN A 145 1.36 3.40 4.94
N GLN A 146 0.74 2.37 5.52
CA GLN A 146 0.85 2.10 6.97
C GLN A 146 2.30 1.96 7.41
N LYS A 147 3.12 1.15 6.72
CA LYS A 147 4.53 0.94 7.09
C LYS A 147 5.36 2.21 6.96
N ILE A 148 5.13 3.00 5.92
CA ILE A 148 5.81 4.27 5.72
C ILE A 148 5.43 5.24 6.82
N ASP A 149 4.15 5.42 7.10
CA ASP A 149 3.68 6.36 8.11
C ASP A 149 4.12 5.95 9.53
N GLU A 150 4.10 4.66 9.86
CA GLU A 150 4.67 4.15 11.12
C GLU A 150 6.16 4.49 11.27
N ALA A 151 6.96 4.36 10.20
CA ALA A 151 8.38 4.71 10.23
C ALA A 151 8.63 6.23 10.28
N LEU A 152 7.77 7.03 9.64
CA LEU A 152 7.94 8.48 9.58
C LEU A 152 7.38 9.21 10.80
N TYR A 153 6.29 8.69 11.37
CA TYR A 153 5.44 9.40 12.34
C TYR A 153 5.07 8.57 13.58
N GLY A 154 5.35 7.26 13.58
CA GLY A 154 5.06 6.36 14.70
C GLY A 154 3.62 5.86 14.74
N GLU A 155 2.78 6.28 13.78
CA GLU A 155 1.41 5.84 13.61
C GLU A 155 1.00 5.95 12.14
N LYS A 156 -0.08 5.26 11.76
CA LYS A 156 -0.70 5.45 10.44
C LYS A 156 -1.34 6.85 10.39
N VAL A 157 -1.12 7.57 9.29
CA VAL A 157 -1.66 8.91 9.11
C VAL A 157 -2.37 9.03 7.77
N ASP A 158 -3.66 9.39 7.81
CA ASP A 158 -4.46 9.49 6.59
C ASP A 158 -4.15 10.77 5.80
N ASN A 159 -3.79 11.87 6.47
CA ASN A 159 -3.36 13.13 5.87
C ASN A 159 -2.57 13.97 6.89
N GLU A 160 -1.85 15.01 6.42
CA GLU A 160 -1.00 15.82 7.30
C GLU A 160 -1.74 16.59 8.40
N ALA A 161 -3.03 16.87 8.23
CA ALA A 161 -3.81 17.52 9.29
C ALA A 161 -4.20 16.54 10.41
N SER A 162 -4.05 15.24 10.20
CA SER A 162 -4.41 14.18 11.14
C SER A 162 -3.25 13.70 12.02
N PHE A 163 -2.08 14.33 11.95
CA PHE A 163 -0.91 13.95 12.76
C PHE A 163 -1.16 14.07 14.27
N GLY A 164 -0.96 12.98 15.01
CA GLY A 164 -0.84 12.99 16.46
C GLY A 164 0.58 13.39 16.90
N ARG A 165 0.68 14.24 17.93
CA ARG A 165 1.97 14.76 18.43
C ARG A 165 2.75 13.77 19.27
N THR A 166 2.05 12.81 19.88
CA THR A 166 2.58 11.96 20.95
C THR A 166 3.25 10.69 20.44
N LYS A 167 3.15 10.40 19.13
CA LYS A 167 3.63 9.15 18.53
C LYS A 167 4.97 9.28 17.81
N ILE A 168 5.41 10.50 17.51
CA ILE A 168 6.69 10.69 16.81
C ILE A 168 7.88 10.24 17.66
N PHE A 169 7.79 10.36 18.99
CA PHE A 169 8.78 9.84 19.94
C PHE A 169 8.21 8.64 20.69
N ASP A 170 9.03 7.61 20.90
CA ASP A 170 8.69 6.46 21.74
C ASP A 170 8.89 6.81 23.22
N ASN A 171 7.85 7.33 23.88
CA ASN A 171 7.86 7.74 25.29
C ASN A 171 8.96 8.79 25.61
N PRO A 172 8.69 10.09 25.40
CA PRO A 172 9.66 11.16 25.59
C PRO A 172 10.37 11.14 26.95
N ALA A 173 11.68 11.40 26.97
CA ALA A 173 12.58 11.23 28.12
C ALA A 173 12.80 12.49 28.98
N GLY A 174 11.83 13.41 29.05
CA GLY A 174 11.87 14.56 29.96
C GLY A 174 12.98 15.59 29.69
N SER A 175 13.75 15.44 28.61
CA SER A 175 14.79 16.37 28.17
C SER A 175 15.08 16.16 26.69
N ARG A 176 15.57 17.20 26.00
CA ARG A 176 15.95 17.10 24.58
C ARG A 176 17.08 16.10 24.35
N GLN A 177 18.11 16.12 25.20
CA GLN A 177 19.18 15.11 25.18
C GLN A 177 18.59 13.69 25.28
N GLY A 178 17.74 13.43 26.28
CA GLY A 178 17.15 12.10 26.47
C GLY A 178 16.28 11.66 25.30
N ASN A 179 15.68 12.61 24.56
CA ASN A 179 14.88 12.32 23.38
C ASN A 179 15.71 12.05 22.12
N CYS A 180 16.84 12.73 21.99
CA CYS A 180 17.63 12.82 20.75
C CYS A 180 18.96 12.06 20.81
N GLN A 181 19.27 11.43 21.94
CA GLN A 181 20.45 10.61 22.15
C GLN A 181 20.06 9.31 22.85
N GLY A 182 20.71 8.22 22.47
CA GLY A 182 20.53 6.93 23.14
C GLY A 182 21.14 5.79 22.35
N ALA A 183 21.27 4.64 23.00
CA ALA A 183 21.54 3.39 22.31
C ALA A 183 20.36 3.04 21.39
N ILE A 184 20.62 2.32 20.30
CA ILE A 184 19.60 1.99 19.29
C ILE A 184 18.34 1.36 19.91
N ALA A 185 18.50 0.50 20.93
CA ALA A 185 17.38 -0.18 21.59
C ALA A 185 16.43 0.78 22.34
N ASP A 186 17.00 1.81 22.98
CA ASP A 186 16.29 2.66 23.95
C ASP A 186 16.07 4.10 23.47
N ASN A 187 16.58 4.44 22.29
CA ASN A 187 16.45 5.77 21.71
C ASN A 187 14.96 6.12 21.50
N LYS A 188 14.59 7.34 21.89
CA LYS A 188 13.21 7.83 21.82
C LYS A 188 12.86 8.34 20.43
N ALA A 189 13.83 8.84 19.67
CA ALA A 189 13.66 9.33 18.30
C ALA A 189 13.62 8.17 17.28
N LYS A 190 12.59 7.31 17.38
CA LYS A 190 12.43 6.14 16.49
C LYS A 190 11.83 6.46 15.12
N THR A 191 11.38 7.69 14.91
CA THR A 191 10.74 8.13 13.66
C THR A 191 11.58 9.15 12.91
N ALA A 192 11.38 9.24 11.60
CA ALA A 192 12.06 10.24 10.77
C ALA A 192 11.72 11.67 11.20
N LEU A 193 10.46 11.93 11.56
CA LEU A 193 10.01 13.24 12.01
C LEU A 193 10.55 13.61 13.40
N ALA A 194 10.67 12.65 14.32
CA ALA A 194 11.38 12.89 15.58
C ALA A 194 12.85 13.22 15.35
N THR A 195 13.52 12.50 14.45
CA THR A 195 14.91 12.80 14.08
C THR A 195 15.03 14.20 13.46
N LEU A 196 14.11 14.58 12.57
CA LEU A 196 14.07 15.94 12.00
C LEU A 196 13.83 16.99 13.09
N THR A 197 12.95 16.72 14.05
CA THR A 197 12.67 17.61 15.18
C THR A 197 13.93 17.79 16.05
N CYS A 198 14.64 16.71 16.36
CA CYS A 198 15.92 16.77 17.08
C CYS A 198 16.95 17.66 16.39
N LEU A 199 17.02 17.61 15.05
CA LEU A 199 17.95 18.40 14.25
C LEU A 199 17.53 19.86 14.07
N CYS A 200 16.24 20.13 13.94
CA CYS A 200 15.75 21.37 13.36
C CYS A 200 14.94 22.25 14.31
N ALA A 201 14.36 21.69 15.37
CA ALA A 201 13.59 22.49 16.32
C ALA A 201 14.53 23.43 17.07
N THR A 202 14.10 24.67 17.31
CA THR A 202 14.88 25.63 18.11
C THR A 202 14.76 25.26 19.59
N ASP A 203 15.82 25.39 20.38
CA ASP A 203 15.74 25.21 21.84
C ASP A 203 14.95 26.35 22.52
N SER A 204 14.33 26.10 23.68
CA SER A 204 13.46 27.06 24.38
C SER A 204 14.19 28.26 24.97
N ASP A 205 15.48 28.10 25.29
CA ASP A 205 16.27 29.16 25.92
C ASP A 205 16.73 30.24 24.94
N GLY A 206 16.27 30.16 23.68
CA GLY A 206 16.62 31.09 22.62
C GLY A 206 18.07 30.89 22.19
N ALA A 207 18.26 30.62 20.91
CA ALA A 207 19.58 30.44 20.31
C ALA A 207 20.53 31.57 20.74
N ALA A 208 21.59 31.23 21.48
CA ALA A 208 22.75 32.11 21.62
C ALA A 208 23.52 32.26 20.28
N GLY A 209 23.08 31.59 19.20
CA GLY A 209 23.70 31.57 17.90
C GLY A 209 22.74 31.41 16.70
N THR A 210 23.15 30.61 15.71
CA THR A 210 22.47 30.45 14.40
C THR A 210 21.79 29.09 14.25
N GLU A 211 21.61 28.38 15.35
CA GLU A 211 21.12 27.00 15.42
C GLU A 211 19.68 26.90 14.92
N ASN A 212 18.87 27.94 15.14
CA ASN A 212 17.51 28.04 14.59
C ASN A 212 17.46 28.07 13.05
N LYS A 213 18.60 28.27 12.37
CA LYS A 213 18.75 28.18 10.91
C LYS A 213 19.41 26.88 10.46
N ALA A 214 19.68 25.92 11.35
CA ALA A 214 20.46 24.72 11.03
C ALA A 214 19.91 23.90 9.85
N CYS A 215 18.59 23.89 9.64
CA CYS A 215 17.97 23.07 8.60
C CYS A 215 17.59 23.79 7.31
N ASN A 216 17.39 25.12 7.34
CA ASN A 216 17.00 25.91 6.17
C ASN A 216 18.05 26.97 5.77
N GLY A 217 19.03 27.26 6.63
CA GLY A 217 20.15 28.18 6.37
C GLY A 217 19.78 29.67 6.28
N GLN A 218 18.59 29.99 5.74
CA GLN A 218 18.13 31.35 5.47
C GLN A 218 16.99 31.77 6.41
N THR A 219 15.95 30.94 6.57
CA THR A 219 14.82 31.21 7.45
C THR A 219 14.99 30.45 8.77
N ALA A 220 14.86 31.18 9.88
CA ALA A 220 14.88 30.57 11.21
C ALA A 220 13.56 29.83 11.47
N VAL A 221 13.67 28.65 12.06
CA VAL A 221 12.55 27.95 12.70
C VAL A 221 12.10 28.77 13.91
N THR A 222 10.79 28.99 14.01
CA THR A 222 10.19 29.90 14.99
C THR A 222 9.63 29.18 16.21
N GLN A 223 9.27 27.91 16.08
CA GLN A 223 8.74 27.11 17.18
C GLN A 223 9.89 26.52 17.99
N ALA A 224 9.86 26.82 19.29
CA ALA A 224 10.82 26.30 20.24
C ALA A 224 10.33 24.99 20.88
N TRP A 225 11.28 24.11 21.20
CA TRP A 225 11.05 22.84 21.86
C TRP A 225 12.22 22.49 22.80
N ASP A 226 11.90 22.45 24.10
CA ASP A 226 12.81 22.17 25.22
C ASP A 226 13.09 20.67 25.42
N GLY A 227 12.30 19.81 24.79
CA GLY A 227 12.35 18.36 24.96
C GLY A 227 11.82 17.82 26.29
N THR A 228 11.27 18.66 27.17
CA THR A 228 10.65 18.19 28.43
C THR A 228 9.45 17.29 28.16
N ASN A 229 8.74 17.55 27.06
CA ASN A 229 7.61 16.76 26.58
C ASN A 229 7.72 16.50 25.07
N ALA A 230 6.81 15.72 24.51
CA ALA A 230 6.63 15.68 23.06
C ALA A 230 6.37 17.10 22.50
N PRO A 231 6.87 17.43 21.31
CA PRO A 231 6.67 18.74 20.71
C PRO A 231 5.17 19.03 20.48
N ASN A 232 4.79 20.31 20.58
CA ASN A 232 3.42 20.73 20.30
C ASN A 232 3.09 20.66 18.79
N GLN A 233 1.81 20.81 18.41
CA GLN A 233 1.42 20.70 16.98
C GLN A 233 2.12 21.72 16.11
N ASN A 234 2.29 22.95 16.61
CA ASN A 234 2.86 24.02 15.82
C ASN A 234 4.30 23.69 15.44
N THR A 235 5.06 23.14 16.40
CA THR A 235 6.42 22.65 16.19
C THR A 235 6.41 21.53 15.16
N VAL A 236 5.59 20.51 15.34
CA VAL A 236 5.45 19.38 14.40
C VAL A 236 5.11 19.86 12.98
N ASN A 237 4.14 20.76 12.86
CA ASN A 237 3.71 21.33 11.58
C ASN A 237 4.81 22.16 10.93
N GLU A 238 5.57 22.93 11.70
CA GLU A 238 6.72 23.68 11.17
C GLU A 238 7.81 22.74 10.68
N MET A 239 8.09 21.65 11.39
CA MET A 239 9.07 20.64 10.98
C MET A 239 8.68 19.98 9.65
N ILE A 240 7.40 19.58 9.51
CA ILE A 240 6.90 18.99 8.27
C ILE A 240 7.02 19.99 7.10
N LYS A 241 6.71 21.27 7.33
CA LYS A 241 6.82 22.33 6.31
C LYS A 241 8.24 22.61 5.83
N LEU A 242 9.27 22.06 6.49
CA LEU A 242 10.64 22.10 5.98
C LEU A 242 10.81 21.20 4.73
N CYS A 243 9.89 20.26 4.51
CA CYS A 243 9.95 19.29 3.42
C CYS A 243 8.91 19.60 2.33
N ASN A 244 9.13 19.16 1.09
CA ASN A 244 8.18 19.41 0.00
C ASN A 244 7.04 18.39 -0.03
N THR A 245 6.09 18.52 0.89
CA THR A 245 5.00 17.55 1.06
C THR A 245 3.78 17.77 0.15
N LYS A 246 3.96 18.50 -0.96
CA LYS A 246 2.86 18.87 -1.87
C LYS A 246 2.55 17.82 -2.92
N ASP A 247 3.56 17.04 -3.31
CA ASP A 247 3.46 16.13 -4.45
C ASP A 247 3.30 14.68 -4.01
N SER A 248 2.69 13.87 -4.87
CA SER A 248 2.72 12.41 -4.73
C SER A 248 3.96 11.84 -5.44
N HIS A 249 4.49 10.74 -4.93
CA HIS A 249 5.68 10.09 -5.46
C HIS A 249 5.39 8.65 -5.85
N GLU A 250 5.80 8.27 -7.07
CA GLU A 250 5.88 6.85 -7.41
C GLU A 250 6.98 6.19 -6.59
N LEU A 251 6.59 5.17 -5.83
CA LEU A 251 7.50 4.42 -4.97
C LEU A 251 7.84 3.09 -5.62
N THR A 252 9.15 2.88 -5.82
CA THR A 252 9.73 1.64 -6.28
C THR A 252 10.79 1.19 -5.27
N ALA A 253 11.21 -0.08 -5.36
CA ALA A 253 12.32 -0.57 -4.53
C ALA A 253 13.59 0.27 -4.72
N ALA A 254 13.90 0.64 -5.97
CA ALA A 254 15.05 1.47 -6.29
C ALA A 254 14.95 2.89 -5.73
N SER A 255 13.77 3.53 -5.82
CA SER A 255 13.59 4.88 -5.29
C SER A 255 13.62 4.91 -3.76
N MET A 256 13.09 3.88 -3.08
CA MET A 256 13.24 3.72 -1.64
C MET A 256 14.71 3.51 -1.24
N GLN A 257 15.42 2.60 -1.91
CA GLN A 257 16.83 2.32 -1.62
C GLN A 257 17.70 3.58 -1.77
N SER A 258 17.52 4.34 -2.85
CA SER A 258 18.27 5.59 -3.06
C SER A 258 18.06 6.61 -1.92
N ARG A 259 16.81 6.74 -1.44
CA ARG A 259 16.48 7.61 -0.30
C ARG A 259 17.12 7.13 1.00
N LEU A 260 17.11 5.82 1.28
CA LEU A 260 17.77 5.23 2.44
C LEU A 260 19.30 5.40 2.39
N GLU A 261 19.92 5.22 1.22
CA GLU A 261 21.35 5.47 1.06
C GLU A 261 21.69 6.96 1.23
N ALA A 262 20.82 7.87 0.79
CA ALA A 262 21.01 9.30 1.02
C ALA A 262 21.03 9.63 2.51
N LEU A 263 20.18 8.99 3.33
CA LEU A 263 20.23 9.09 4.79
C LEU A 263 21.52 8.50 5.35
N ALA A 264 21.87 7.26 4.98
CA ALA A 264 23.04 6.57 5.50
C ALA A 264 24.34 7.37 5.26
N ARG A 265 24.45 8.04 4.11
CA ARG A 265 25.59 8.92 3.77
C ARG A 265 25.72 10.16 4.65
N GLN A 266 24.69 10.52 5.43
CA GLN A 266 24.76 11.65 6.37
C GLN A 266 25.24 11.25 7.76
N LEU A 267 25.33 9.95 8.06
CA LEU A 267 25.83 9.47 9.34
C LEU A 267 27.34 9.73 9.46
N ARG A 268 27.77 10.17 10.64
CA ARG A 268 29.17 10.38 11.00
C ARG A 268 29.52 9.58 12.24
N ILE A 269 30.65 8.89 12.21
CA ILE A 269 31.18 8.20 13.39
C ILE A 269 32.15 9.13 14.10
N ILE A 270 31.85 9.45 15.36
CA ILE A 270 32.70 10.28 16.23
C ILE A 270 32.83 9.55 17.56
N GLY A 271 34.05 9.23 17.99
CA GLY A 271 34.28 8.58 19.28
C GLY A 271 33.55 7.23 19.47
N GLY A 272 33.27 6.50 18.39
CA GLY A 272 32.54 5.22 18.44
C GLY A 272 31.02 5.33 18.44
N ALA A 273 30.46 6.54 18.49
CA ALA A 273 29.03 6.80 18.35
C ALA A 273 28.69 7.31 16.94
N ALA A 274 27.48 7.00 16.47
CA ALA A 274 26.96 7.49 15.20
C ALA A 274 26.09 8.74 15.42
N TYR A 275 26.36 9.78 14.65
CA TYR A 275 25.65 11.05 14.69
C TYR A 275 25.01 11.33 13.35
N TYR A 276 23.76 11.78 13.38
CA TYR A 276 23.03 12.28 12.22
C TYR A 276 22.84 13.77 12.41
N GLY A 277 23.38 14.60 11.50
CA GLY A 277 23.39 16.06 11.67
C GLY A 277 24.71 16.61 12.22
N LYS A 278 24.71 17.89 12.62
CA LYS A 278 25.90 18.57 13.13
C LYS A 278 26.05 18.26 14.62
N PHE A 279 27.19 17.69 15.00
CA PHE A 279 27.60 17.50 16.39
C PHE A 279 28.87 18.32 16.62
N VAL A 280 28.88 19.16 17.66
CA VAL A 280 30.03 20.01 18.01
C VAL A 280 30.75 19.41 19.20
N ALA A 281 30.06 19.30 20.35
CA ALA A 281 30.58 18.69 21.57
C ALA A 281 29.43 18.35 22.53
N GLY A 282 29.69 17.52 23.54
CA GLY A 282 28.74 17.24 24.61
C GLY A 282 27.58 16.35 24.16
N ASN A 283 26.39 16.95 24.01
CA ASN A 283 25.12 16.24 23.89
C ASN A 283 24.35 16.64 22.62
N CYS A 284 23.33 15.86 22.26
CA CYS A 284 22.35 16.24 21.24
C CYS A 284 21.18 17.01 21.88
N ASP A 285 21.46 18.17 22.49
CA ASP A 285 20.47 18.98 23.23
C ASP A 285 19.94 20.19 22.44
N GLY A 286 20.46 20.45 21.24
CA GLY A 286 19.97 21.53 20.37
C GLY A 286 20.74 22.84 20.49
N GLN A 287 21.89 22.83 21.19
CA GLN A 287 22.81 23.95 21.37
C GLN A 287 24.07 23.82 20.49
#